data_AF-A0A453EHU7-F1
#
_entry.id   AF-A0A453EHU7-F1
#
_cell.length_a   1.000
_cell.length_b   1.000
_cell.length_c   1.000
_cell.angle_alpha   90.00
_cell.angle_beta   90.00
_cell.angle_gamma   90.00
#
_symmetry.space_group_name_H-M   'P 1'
#
loop_
_entity.id
_entity.type
_entity.pdbx_description
1 polymer ?
#
loop_
_entity_poly.entity_id
_entity_poly.type
_entity_poly.pdbx_seq_one_letter_code
_entity_poly.pdbx_strand_id
1 'polypeptide(L)'
;QDAYRLQLKLFLYEVKQQQLLSGIRSYLKLYSAITITKLAQYMEMDEATLRSILMTYKHKMHAVDSNGKILSSADFDFYINEDVIHVVESKSTKRHGDYFLRQILKFEETIAELDKVQLD
;
A
#
# COMPACT_ATOMS: atom_id res chain seq x y z
N GLN A 1 11.57 32.63 -21.12
CA GLN A 1 11.87 32.47 -19.67
C GLN A 1 10.61 32.19 -18.83
N ASP A 2 9.41 32.60 -19.27
CA ASP A 2 8.19 32.42 -18.49
C ASP A 2 7.71 30.96 -18.37
N ALA A 3 7.92 30.14 -19.41
CA ALA A 3 7.62 28.71 -19.35
C ALA A 3 8.40 27.99 -18.24
N TYR A 4 9.69 28.30 -18.10
CA TYR A 4 10.53 27.74 -17.04
C TYR A 4 10.08 28.17 -15.64
N ARG A 5 9.75 29.47 -15.46
CA ARG A 5 9.23 29.98 -14.18
C ARG A 5 7.90 29.34 -13.80
N LEU A 6 7.01 29.13 -14.77
CA LEU A 6 5.74 28.45 -14.56
C LEU A 6 5.94 26.99 -14.15
N GLN A 7 6.77 26.24 -14.89
CA GLN A 7 7.09 24.85 -14.57
C GLN A 7 7.73 24.73 -13.18
N LEU A 8 8.69 25.60 -12.85
CA LEU A 8 9.31 25.62 -11.53
C LEU A 8 8.29 25.93 -10.42
N LYS A 9 7.36 26.87 -10.65
CA LYS A 9 6.30 27.18 -9.70
C LYS A 9 5.39 25.99 -9.45
N LEU A 10 4.95 25.30 -10.51
CA LEU A 10 4.12 24.10 -10.41
C LEU A 10 4.85 22.96 -9.70
N PHE A 11 6.12 22.75 -10.05
CA PHE A 11 6.97 21.76 -9.40
C PHE A 11 7.13 22.03 -7.90
N LEU A 12 7.50 23.26 -7.52
CA LEU A 12 7.65 23.62 -6.11
C LEU A 12 6.34 23.52 -5.33
N TYR A 13 5.21 23.78 -5.98
CA TYR A 13 3.89 23.58 -5.37
C TYR A 13 3.63 22.10 -5.07
N GLU A 14 3.96 21.21 -6.01
CA GLU A 14 3.79 19.77 -5.83
C GLU A 14 4.77 19.18 -4.79
N VAL A 15 6.02 19.63 -4.78
CA VAL A 15 7.02 19.25 -3.77
C VAL A 15 6.55 19.62 -2.36
N LYS A 16 5.99 20.82 -2.16
CA LYS A 16 5.42 21.23 -0.87
C LYS A 16 4.27 20.34 -0.43
N GLN A 17 3.40 19.93 -1.35
CA GLN A 17 2.33 18.97 -1.04
C GLN A 17 2.89 17.62 -0.63
N GLN A 18 3.90 17.09 -1.32
CA GLN A 18 4.54 15.81 -0.98
C GLN A 18 5.24 15.83 0.39
N GLN A 19 5.83 16.96 0.77
CA GLN A 19 6.50 17.10 2.07
C GLN A 19 5.54 16.84 3.25
N LEU A 20 4.31 17.36 3.19
CA LEU A 20 3.30 17.12 4.21
C LEU A 20 2.89 15.64 4.29
N LEU A 21 2.76 14.99 3.13
CA LEU A 21 2.37 13.58 3.01
C LEU A 21 3.46 12.63 3.55
N SER A 22 4.75 13.03 3.44
CA SER A 22 5.90 12.30 3.99
C SER A 22 5.83 12.15 5.52
N GLY A 23 5.40 13.21 6.23
CA GLY A 23 5.23 13.18 7.68
C GLY A 23 4.21 12.14 8.13
N ILE A 24 3.01 12.19 7.53
CA ILE A 24 1.92 11.23 7.82
C ILE A 24 2.37 9.80 7.51
N ARG A 25 3.01 9.59 6.35
CA ARG A 25 3.56 8.29 5.94
C ARG A 25 4.46 7.68 7.01
N SER A 26 5.33 8.48 7.62
CA SER A 26 6.30 7.99 8.62
C SER A 26 5.58 7.47 9.87
N TYR A 27 4.54 8.18 10.32
CA TYR A 27 3.69 7.71 11.42
C TYR A 27 2.90 6.46 11.03
N LEU A 28 2.22 6.46 9.88
CA LEU A 28 1.42 5.31 9.44
C LEU A 28 2.27 4.03 9.28
N LYS A 29 3.53 4.13 8.87
CA LYS A 29 4.42 2.97 8.81
C LYS A 29 4.75 2.35 10.17
N LEU A 30 4.65 3.11 11.27
CA LEU A 30 4.99 2.64 12.62
C LEU A 30 3.81 1.95 13.32
N TYR A 31 2.58 2.22 12.89
CA TYR A 31 1.37 1.72 13.53
C TYR A 31 0.62 0.76 12.62
N SER A 32 0.25 -0.43 13.12
CA SER A 32 -0.69 -1.31 12.41
C SER A 32 -2.13 -0.78 12.46
N ALA A 33 -2.50 -0.12 13.57
CA ALA A 33 -3.76 0.59 13.71
C ALA A 33 -3.57 1.82 14.61
N ILE A 34 -4.14 2.96 14.22
CA ILE A 34 -4.09 4.21 15.00
C ILE A 34 -5.39 5.00 14.86
N THR A 35 -5.91 5.53 15.96
CA THR A 35 -7.08 6.42 15.95
C THR A 35 -6.74 7.78 15.36
N ILE A 36 -7.66 8.38 14.61
CA ILE A 36 -7.50 9.73 14.01
C ILE A 36 -7.14 10.76 15.08
N THR A 37 -7.79 10.74 16.25
CA THR A 37 -7.53 11.66 17.36
C THR A 37 -6.08 11.62 17.85
N LYS A 38 -5.51 10.42 18.02
CA LYS A 38 -4.10 10.26 18.45
C LYS A 38 -3.13 10.77 17.39
N LEU A 39 -3.38 10.43 16.12
CA LEU A 39 -2.53 10.89 15.02
C LEU A 39 -2.59 12.42 14.87
N ALA A 40 -3.78 13.01 15.02
CA ALA A 40 -4.00 14.45 15.01
C ALA A 40 -3.23 15.16 16.14
N GLN A 41 -3.25 14.59 17.35
CA GLN A 41 -2.45 15.08 18.49
C GLN A 41 -0.94 15.02 18.22
N TYR A 42 -0.42 13.92 17.66
CA TYR A 42 1.01 13.82 17.32
C TYR A 42 1.46 14.78 16.23
N MET A 43 0.54 15.20 15.38
CA MET A 43 0.80 16.09 14.26
C MET A 43 0.42 17.54 14.54
N GLU A 44 -0.07 17.85 15.75
CA GLU A 44 -0.50 19.18 16.17
C GLU A 44 -1.50 19.83 15.19
N MET A 45 -2.42 19.02 14.65
CA MET A 45 -3.42 19.45 13.67
C MET A 45 -4.83 19.02 14.06
N ASP A 46 -5.83 19.70 13.50
CA ASP A 46 -7.21 19.33 13.72
C ASP A 46 -7.59 18.04 12.96
N GLU A 47 -8.56 17.31 13.49
CA GLU A 47 -8.94 16.03 12.91
C GLU A 47 -9.60 16.15 11.53
N ALA A 48 -10.25 17.29 11.23
CA ALA A 48 -10.92 17.50 9.94
C ALA A 48 -9.89 17.72 8.82
N THR A 49 -8.83 18.48 9.11
CA THR A 49 -7.67 18.66 8.26
C THR A 49 -6.94 17.34 8.07
N LEU A 50 -6.71 16.56 9.13
CA LEU A 50 -6.08 15.25 9.01
C LEU A 50 -6.88 14.30 8.10
N ARG A 51 -8.22 14.24 8.26
CA ARG A 51 -9.09 13.45 7.37
C ARG A 51 -8.96 13.89 5.91
N SER A 52 -8.95 15.18 5.64
CA SER A 52 -8.78 15.73 4.29
C SER A 52 -7.42 15.37 3.68
N ILE A 53 -6.36 15.40 4.49
CA ILE A 53 -5.01 15.02 4.03
C ILE A 53 -4.93 13.51 3.79
N LEU A 54 -5.52 12.67 4.64
CA LEU A 54 -5.56 11.21 4.44
C LEU A 54 -6.30 10.84 3.15
N MET A 55 -7.41 11.51 2.84
CA MET A 55 -8.12 11.32 1.57
C MET A 55 -7.27 11.74 0.38
N THR A 56 -6.56 12.86 0.48
CA THR A 56 -5.62 13.34 -0.54
C THR A 56 -4.46 12.36 -0.73
N TYR A 57 -3.95 11.80 0.36
CA TYR A 57 -2.88 10.81 0.36
C TYR A 57 -3.33 9.56 -0.41
N LYS A 58 -4.51 9.02 -0.07
CA LYS A 58 -5.08 7.86 -0.75
C LYS A 58 -5.24 8.11 -2.25
N HIS A 59 -5.78 9.26 -2.64
CA HIS A 59 -5.90 9.63 -4.06
C HIS A 59 -4.54 9.73 -4.77
N LYS A 60 -3.52 10.30 -4.14
CA LYS A 60 -2.18 10.48 -4.74
C LYS A 60 -1.35 9.19 -4.79
N MET A 61 -1.66 8.18 -3.98
CA MET A 61 -0.95 6.90 -3.97
C MET A 61 -1.39 5.93 -5.07
N HIS A 62 -2.54 6.19 -5.68
CA HIS A 62 -3.08 5.41 -6.77
C HIS A 62 -2.75 6.09 -8.11
N ALA A 63 -1.99 5.39 -8.96
CA ALA A 63 -1.80 5.75 -10.36
C ALA A 63 -2.74 4.92 -11.23
N VAL A 64 -3.28 5.49 -12.28
CA VAL A 64 -4.06 4.75 -13.28
C VAL A 64 -3.13 4.40 -14.44
N ASP A 65 -2.96 3.11 -14.70
CA ASP A 65 -2.24 2.63 -15.88
C ASP A 65 -2.99 2.98 -17.16
N SER A 66 -2.31 2.91 -18.30
CA SER A 66 -2.87 3.17 -19.65
C SER A 66 -4.08 2.29 -19.97
N ASN A 67 -4.21 1.15 -19.28
CA ASN A 67 -5.34 0.21 -19.39
C ASN A 67 -6.48 0.49 -18.39
N GLY A 68 -6.46 1.62 -17.69
CA GLY A 68 -7.45 1.98 -16.66
C GLY A 68 -7.31 1.23 -15.34
N LYS A 69 -6.28 0.38 -15.19
CA LYS A 69 -6.02 -0.36 -13.95
C LYS A 69 -5.40 0.56 -12.91
N ILE A 70 -6.00 0.62 -11.72
CA ILE A 70 -5.42 1.32 -10.59
C ILE A 70 -4.22 0.52 -10.08
N LEU A 71 -3.02 1.08 -10.27
CA LEU A 71 -1.77 0.59 -9.71
C LEU A 71 -1.51 1.38 -8.43
N SER A 72 -1.40 0.66 -7.30
CA SER A 72 -0.89 1.25 -6.08
C SER A 72 0.62 1.34 -6.20
N SER A 73 1.16 2.55 -6.29
CA SER A 73 2.62 2.78 -6.26
C SER A 73 3.15 2.77 -4.81
N ALA A 74 2.31 2.36 -3.86
CA ALA A 74 2.54 2.52 -2.45
C ALA A 74 3.20 1.30 -1.81
N ASP A 75 4.24 1.57 -1.03
CA ASP A 75 4.88 0.59 -0.14
C ASP A 75 4.05 0.24 1.11
N PHE A 76 2.86 0.84 1.30
CA PHE A 76 1.81 0.37 2.22
C PHE A 76 0.44 0.92 1.77
N ASP A 77 -0.65 0.25 2.15
CA ASP A 77 -2.03 0.73 1.95
C ASP A 77 -2.70 0.96 3.31
N PHE A 78 -3.81 1.68 3.34
CA PHE A 78 -4.62 1.81 4.55
C PHE A 78 -6.10 2.04 4.24
N TYR A 79 -6.92 1.72 5.24
CA TYR A 79 -8.34 2.07 5.25
C TYR A 79 -8.72 2.66 6.61
N ILE A 80 -9.82 3.40 6.61
CA ILE A 80 -10.38 4.00 7.82
C ILE A 80 -11.65 3.22 8.14
N ASN A 81 -11.73 2.69 9.35
CA ASN A 81 -12.94 2.09 9.89
C ASN A 81 -13.38 2.91 11.10
N GLU A 82 -14.54 3.55 11.00
CA GLU A 82 -15.00 4.58 11.92
C GLU A 82 -13.92 5.67 12.09
N ASP A 83 -13.21 5.67 13.23
CA ASP A 83 -12.13 6.61 13.54
C ASP A 83 -10.76 5.94 13.70
N VAL A 84 -10.63 4.70 13.28
CA VAL A 84 -9.39 3.92 13.33
C VAL A 84 -8.82 3.76 11.92
N ILE A 85 -7.59 4.20 11.75
CA ILE A 85 -6.81 3.98 10.54
C ILE A 85 -6.12 2.64 10.67
N HIS A 86 -6.44 1.70 9.78
CA HIS A 86 -5.81 0.39 9.69
C HIS A 86 -4.80 0.39 8.55
N VAL A 87 -3.54 0.17 8.89
CA VAL A 87 -2.43 0.13 7.94
C VAL A 87 -2.21 -1.31 7.50
N VAL A 88 -2.29 -1.52 6.19
CA VAL A 88 -2.08 -2.78 5.51
C VAL A 88 -0.74 -2.70 4.80
N GLU A 89 0.24 -3.46 5.30
CA GLU A 89 1.51 -3.60 4.58
C GLU A 89 1.24 -4.26 3.23
N SER A 90 1.77 -3.69 2.14
CA SER A 90 1.68 -4.30 0.83
C SER A 90 2.61 -5.52 0.82
N LYS A 91 2.10 -6.64 1.32
CA LYS A 91 2.77 -7.93 1.16
C LYS A 91 2.89 -8.15 -0.34
N SER A 92 4.13 -8.22 -0.84
CA SER A 92 4.36 -8.92 -2.10
C SER A 92 3.61 -10.24 -1.98
N THR A 93 2.81 -10.59 -2.98
CA THR A 93 2.05 -11.84 -2.99
C THR A 93 3.08 -12.96 -2.87
N LYS A 94 3.37 -13.37 -1.64
CA LYS A 94 4.38 -14.37 -1.39
C LYS A 94 3.82 -15.60 -2.06
N ARG A 95 4.55 -16.13 -3.03
CA ARG A 95 4.24 -17.36 -3.77
C ARG A 95 4.20 -18.61 -2.88
N HIS A 96 3.93 -18.45 -1.58
CA HIS A 96 3.68 -19.55 -0.66
C HIS A 96 2.57 -20.44 -1.19
N GLY A 97 1.46 -19.86 -1.67
CA GLY A 97 0.39 -20.62 -2.33
C GLY A 97 0.92 -21.47 -3.49
N ASP A 98 1.61 -20.86 -4.45
CA ASP A 98 2.20 -21.58 -5.59
C ASP A 98 3.21 -22.66 -5.17
N TYR A 99 4.00 -22.40 -4.12
CA TYR A 99 4.96 -23.36 -3.58
C TYR A 99 4.23 -24.58 -2.98
N PHE A 100 3.20 -24.35 -2.16
CA PHE A 100 2.38 -25.43 -1.60
C PHE A 100 1.65 -26.21 -2.69
N LEU A 101 1.04 -25.54 -3.67
CA LEU A 101 0.39 -26.22 -4.79
C LEU A 101 1.38 -27.09 -5.58
N ARG A 102 2.56 -26.57 -5.90
CA ARG A 102 3.60 -27.35 -6.58
C ARG A 102 4.04 -28.56 -5.76
N GLN A 103 4.17 -28.41 -4.46
CA GLN A 103 4.59 -29.50 -3.58
C GLN A 103 3.50 -30.58 -3.45
N ILE A 104 2.23 -30.19 -3.38
CA ILE A 104 1.09 -31.11 -3.37
C ILE A 104 1.06 -31.94 -4.66
N LEU A 105 1.14 -31.28 -5.82
CA LEU A 105 1.15 -31.95 -7.12
C LEU A 105 2.30 -32.95 -7.24
N LYS A 106 3.49 -32.58 -6.75
CA LYS A 106 4.66 -33.45 -6.76
C LYS A 106 4.50 -34.66 -5.83
N PHE A 107 3.83 -34.48 -4.69
CA PHE A 107 3.52 -35.59 -3.79
C PHE A 107 2.48 -36.55 -4.39
N GLU A 108 1.44 -36.04 -5.06
CA GLU A 108 0.45 -36.88 -5.76
C GLU A 108 1.12 -37.73 -6.85
N GLU A 109 2.04 -37.15 -7.61
CA GLU A 109 2.82 -37.88 -8.62
C GLU A 109 3.68 -38.97 -7.98
N THR A 110 4.36 -38.67 -6.86
CA THR A 110 5.20 -39.65 -6.15
C THR A 110 4.37 -40.80 -5.58
N ILE A 111 3.17 -40.52 -5.04
CA ILE A 111 2.24 -41.54 -4.54
C ILE A 111 1.78 -42.43 -5.71
N ALA A 112 1.41 -41.84 -6.84
CA ALA A 112 1.00 -42.59 -8.02
C ALA A 112 2.12 -43.47 -8.59
N GLU A 113 3.39 -43.06 -8.48
CA GLU A 113 4.55 -43.89 -8.83
C GLU A 113 4.74 -45.04 -7.84
N LEU A 114 4.63 -44.79 -6.53
CA LEU A 114 4.74 -45.83 -5.51
C LEU A 114 3.65 -46.90 -5.65
N ASP A 115 2.41 -46.51 -5.93
CA ASP A 115 1.29 -47.44 -6.15
C ASP A 115 1.54 -48.35 -7.36
N LYS A 116 2.19 -47.83 -8.42
CA LYS A 116 2.57 -48.64 -9.59
C LYS A 116 3.65 -49.67 -9.27
N VAL A 117 4.63 -49.30 -8.43
CA VAL A 117 5.73 -50.20 -8.04
C VAL A 117 5.26 -51.30 -7.07
N GLN A 118 4.19 -51.08 -6.29
CA GLN A 118 3.62 -52.12 -5.42
C GLN A 118 2.79 -53.19 -6.16
N LEU A 119 2.46 -52.96 -7.43
CA LEU A 119 1.66 -53.87 -8.26
C LEU A 119 2.51 -54.82 -9.13
N ASP A 120 3.85 -54.70 -9.08
CA ASP A 120 4.84 -55.64 -9.61
C ASP A 120 5.48 -56.46 -8.46
#